data_AF-A0A2E8SDG2-F1
#
_entry.id   AF-A0A2E8SDG2-F1
#
_cell.length_a   1.000
_cell.length_b   1.000
_cell.length_c   1.000
_cell.angle_alpha   90.00
_cell.angle_beta   90.00
_cell.angle_gamma   90.00
#
_symmetry.space_group_name_H-M   'P 1'
#
loop_
_entity.id
_entity.type
_entity.pdbx_description
1 polymer ?
#
loop_
_entity_poly.entity_id
_entity_poly.type
_entity_poly.pdbx_seq_one_letter_code
_entity_poly.pdbx_strand_id
1 'polypeptide(L)'
;MSYIVVDKTVFDEAIEWVNENFTKIPKDDLLRLYAFYKIANGMRHEQNNKQPIVSAFKANAIMQVSHLSIDMAQARYSALVEKLKQMD
;
A
#
# COMPACT_ATOMS: atom_id res chain seq x y z
N MET A 1 -20.58 -2.19 -10.89
CA MET A 1 -19.33 -1.90 -10.14
C MET A 1 -19.36 -2.77 -8.88
N SER A 2 -18.78 -3.96 -8.94
CA SER A 2 -18.84 -4.92 -7.82
C SER A 2 -17.81 -4.51 -6.77
N TYR A 3 -18.27 -4.07 -5.60
CA TYR A 3 -17.40 -3.88 -4.45
C TYR A 3 -16.94 -5.26 -4.00
N ILE A 4 -15.66 -5.55 -4.20
CA ILE A 4 -15.01 -6.71 -3.58
C ILE A 4 -15.02 -6.43 -2.08
N VAL A 5 -15.85 -7.14 -1.33
CA VAL A 5 -15.73 -7.22 0.12
C VAL A 5 -14.43 -7.96 0.37
N VAL A 6 -13.40 -7.24 0.81
CA VAL A 6 -12.09 -7.81 1.10
C VAL A 6 -12.22 -8.53 2.43
N ASP A 7 -12.14 -9.86 2.40
CA ASP A 7 -11.99 -10.63 3.62
C ASP A 7 -10.63 -10.27 4.25
N LYS A 8 -10.58 -10.15 5.57
CA LYS A 8 -9.38 -9.72 6.31
C LYS A 8 -8.16 -10.58 5.95
N THR A 9 -8.41 -11.85 5.63
CA THR A 9 -7.43 -12.82 5.14
C THR A 9 -6.73 -12.38 3.84
N VAL A 10 -7.45 -11.79 2.88
CA VAL A 10 -6.89 -11.38 1.58
C VAL A 10 -5.93 -10.19 1.70
N PHE A 11 -6.18 -9.29 2.64
CA PHE A 11 -5.27 -8.19 2.93
C PHE A 11 -4.00 -8.69 3.63
N ASP A 12 -4.14 -9.59 4.60
CA ASP A 12 -3.02 -10.18 5.34
C ASP A 12 -2.12 -11.02 4.42
N GLU A 13 -2.69 -11.87 3.56
CA GLU A 13 -1.96 -12.66 2.55
C GLU A 13 -1.22 -11.76 1.54
N ALA A 14 -1.83 -10.64 1.15
CA ALA A 14 -1.19 -9.68 0.26
C ALA A 14 0.02 -9.02 0.94
N ILE A 15 -0.06 -8.72 2.24
CA ILE A 15 1.06 -8.16 3.02
C ILE A 15 2.20 -9.17 3.10
N GLU A 16 1.90 -10.43 3.41
CA GLU A 16 2.89 -11.50 3.48
C GLU A 16 3.63 -11.64 2.15
N TRP A 17 2.89 -11.71 1.04
CA TRP A 17 3.49 -11.80 -0.29
C TRP A 17 4.42 -10.61 -0.60
N VAL A 18 4.02 -9.39 -0.25
CA VAL A 18 4.87 -8.20 -0.45
C VAL A 18 6.13 -8.27 0.39
N ASN A 19 6.05 -8.72 1.65
CA ASN A 19 7.21 -8.86 2.53
C ASN A 19 8.22 -9.90 2.00
N GLU A 20 7.76 -10.92 1.29
CA GLU A 20 8.62 -11.93 0.67
C GLU A 20 9.21 -11.46 -0.68
N ASN A 21 8.47 -10.63 -1.43
CA ASN A 21 8.80 -10.29 -2.82
C ASN A 21 9.22 -8.83 -3.04
N PHE A 22 9.36 -8.01 -1.99
CA PHE A 22 9.61 -6.56 -2.11
C PHE A 22 10.83 -6.20 -2.98
N THR A 23 11.81 -7.09 -3.12
CA THR A 23 13.00 -6.88 -3.96
C THR A 23 12.70 -6.95 -5.46
N LYS A 24 11.63 -7.64 -5.87
CA LYS A 24 11.17 -7.79 -7.25
C LYS A 24 10.15 -6.74 -7.66
N ILE A 25 9.54 -6.05 -6.69
CA ILE A 25 8.49 -5.07 -6.93
C ILE A 25 9.11 -3.73 -7.39
N PRO A 26 8.58 -3.09 -8.45
CA PRO A 26 9.00 -1.75 -8.84
C PRO A 26 8.86 -0.74 -7.69
N LYS A 27 9.81 0.19 -7.58
CA LYS A 27 9.84 1.17 -6.47
C LYS A 27 8.58 2.02 -6.38
N ASP A 28 7.99 2.37 -7.52
CA ASP A 28 6.77 3.18 -7.58
C ASP A 28 5.56 2.42 -7.02
N ASP A 29 5.47 1.11 -7.29
CA ASP A 29 4.41 0.27 -6.76
C ASP A 29 4.62 -0.02 -5.27
N LEU A 30 5.87 -0.19 -4.81
CA LEU A 30 6.18 -0.23 -3.36
C LEU A 30 5.73 1.03 -2.64
N LEU A 31 5.90 2.21 -3.27
CA LEU A 31 5.49 3.47 -2.69
C LEU A 31 3.95 3.59 -2.57
N ARG A 32 3.21 3.08 -3.57
CA ARG A 32 1.74 2.98 -3.52
C ARG A 32 1.27 1.99 -2.45
N LEU A 33 1.87 0.79 -2.42
CA LEU A 33 1.59 -0.23 -1.40
C LEU A 33 1.82 0.31 0.02
N TYR A 34 2.92 1.03 0.24
CA TYR A 34 3.19 1.70 1.51
C TYR A 34 2.08 2.69 1.89
N ALA A 35 1.63 3.53 0.95
CA ALA A 35 0.60 4.52 1.21
C ALA A 35 -0.76 3.88 1.57
N PHE A 36 -1.18 2.87 0.80
CA PHE A 36 -2.40 2.11 1.10
C PHE A 36 -2.30 1.41 2.45
N TYR A 37 -1.18 0.77 2.77
CA TYR A 37 -0.96 0.11 4.06
C TYR A 37 -1.08 1.09 5.24
N LYS A 38 -0.49 2.29 5.14
CA LYS A 38 -0.59 3.31 6.21
C LYS A 38 -2.04 3.75 6.44
N ILE A 39 -2.81 4.03 5.38
CA ILE A 39 -4.23 4.39 5.51
C ILE A 39 -5.06 3.22 6.06
N ALA A 40 -4.84 2.00 5.56
CA ALA A 40 -5.52 0.79 6.02
C ALA A 40 -5.31 0.51 7.51
N ASN A 41 -4.18 0.92 8.07
CA ASN A 41 -3.88 0.78 9.50
C ASN A 41 -4.23 2.03 10.33
N GLY A 42 -4.95 3.00 9.75
CA GLY A 42 -5.31 4.26 10.43
C GLY A 42 -4.11 5.14 10.78
N MET A 43 -2.92 4.86 10.21
CA MET A 43 -1.70 5.57 10.52
C MET A 43 -1.48 6.75 9.57
N ARG A 44 -1.12 7.90 10.13
CA ARG A 44 -0.67 9.06 9.35
C ARG A 44 0.83 8.98 9.03
N HIS A 45 1.27 9.82 8.09
CA HIS A 45 2.69 9.97 7.80
C HIS A 45 3.41 10.57 9.02
N GLU A 46 4.56 9.98 9.38
CA GLU A 46 5.46 10.51 10.38
C GLU A 46 6.70 11.05 9.66
N GLN A 47 7.04 12.32 9.92
CA GLN A 47 8.21 12.95 9.32
C GLN A 47 9.48 12.31 9.86
N ASN A 48 10.37 11.87 8.97
CA ASN A 48 11.69 11.39 9.35
C ASN A 48 12.79 12.32 8.84
N ASN A 49 13.40 13.07 9.75
CA ASN A 49 14.41 14.08 9.45
C ASN A 49 15.77 13.49 9.01
N LYS A 50 16.00 12.19 9.18
CA LYS A 50 17.26 11.53 8.78
C LYS A 50 17.32 11.18 7.29
N GLN A 51 16.16 11.08 6.63
CA GLN A 51 16.05 10.77 5.20
C GLN A 51 14.96 11.65 4.54
N PRO A 52 15.22 12.97 4.42
CA PRO A 52 14.19 13.94 4.04
C PRO A 52 13.58 13.66 2.66
N ILE A 53 14.38 13.24 1.68
CA ILE A 53 13.91 12.95 0.32
C ILE A 53 12.95 11.74 0.32
N VAL A 54 13.34 10.63 0.96
CA VAL A 54 12.50 9.43 1.05
C VAL A 54 11.22 9.71 1.84
N SER A 55 11.33 10.49 2.92
CA SER A 55 10.19 10.94 3.71
C SER A 55 9.22 11.76 2.86
N ALA A 56 9.72 12.67 2.02
CA ALA A 56 8.89 13.48 1.13
C ALA A 56 8.13 12.63 0.10
N PHE A 57 8.77 11.64 -0.52
CA PHE A 57 8.08 10.72 -1.43
C PHE A 57 6.96 9.94 -0.72
N LYS A 58 7.24 9.43 0.48
CA LYS A 58 6.25 8.73 1.32
C LYS A 58 5.08 9.64 1.72
N ALA A 59 5.36 10.89 2.09
CA ALA A 59 4.35 11.89 2.41
C ALA A 59 3.46 12.18 1.20
N ASN A 60 4.06 12.40 0.03
CA ASN A 60 3.34 12.65 -1.21
C ASN A 60 2.43 11.49 -1.60
N ALA A 61 2.90 10.26 -1.43
CA ALA A 61 2.10 9.07 -1.73
C ALA A 61 0.91 8.91 -0.77
N ILE A 62 1.12 9.10 0.54
CA ILE A 62 0.04 9.09 1.54
C ILE A 62 -0.98 10.19 1.25
N MET A 63 -0.52 11.40 0.92
CA MET A 63 -1.41 12.52 0.59
C MET A 63 -2.29 12.22 -0.62
N GLN A 64 -1.77 11.55 -1.66
CA GLN A 64 -2.55 11.18 -2.84
C GLN A 64 -3.74 10.27 -2.51
N VAL A 65 -3.63 9.43 -1.47
CA VAL A 65 -4.63 8.41 -1.12
C VAL A 65 -5.34 8.70 0.20
N SER A 66 -5.13 9.89 0.79
CA SER A 66 -5.67 10.23 2.12
C SER A 66 -7.19 10.36 2.18
N HIS A 67 -7.86 10.38 1.02
CA HIS A 67 -9.31 10.43 0.90
C HIS A 67 -9.97 9.04 0.98
N LEU A 68 -9.18 7.96 0.96
CA LEU A 68 -9.69 6.59 1.03
C LEU A 68 -10.12 6.23 2.46
N SER A 69 -11.19 5.45 2.59
CA SER A 69 -11.48 4.74 3.84
C SER A 69 -10.49 3.60 4.07
N ILE A 70 -10.47 3.07 5.30
CA ILE A 70 -9.66 1.89 5.66
C ILE A 70 -9.96 0.72 4.71
N ASP A 71 -11.23 0.38 4.53
CA ASP A 71 -11.65 -0.75 3.68
C ASP A 71 -11.25 -0.53 2.22
N MET A 72 -11.38 0.70 1.71
CA MET A 72 -10.94 1.03 0.35
C MET A 72 -9.43 0.92 0.21
N ALA A 73 -8.66 1.32 1.23
CA ALA A 73 -7.21 1.19 1.21
C ALA A 73 -6.77 -0.28 1.23
N GLN A 74 -7.42 -1.13 2.03
CA GLN A 74 -7.19 -2.58 2.01
C GLN A 74 -7.50 -3.17 0.64
N ALA A 75 -8.65 -2.83 0.04
CA ALA A 75 -9.03 -3.28 -1.30
C ALA A 75 -8.04 -2.86 -2.39
N ARG A 76 -7.60 -1.59 -2.36
CA ARG A 76 -6.61 -1.08 -3.30
C ARG A 76 -5.25 -1.74 -3.13
N TYR A 77 -4.83 -2.03 -1.90
CA TYR A 77 -3.61 -2.75 -1.60
C TYR A 77 -3.65 -4.17 -2.19
N SER A 78 -4.65 -4.96 -1.83
CA SER A 78 -4.79 -6.34 -2.31
C SER A 78 -4.93 -6.41 -3.83
N ALA A 79 -5.68 -5.49 -4.46
CA ALA A 79 -5.82 -5.46 -5.91
C ALA A 79 -4.51 -5.13 -6.63
N LEU A 80 -3.67 -4.25 -6.07
CA LEU A 80 -2.35 -3.96 -6.62
C LEU A 80 -1.42 -5.17 -6.49
N VAL A 81 -1.44 -5.85 -5.35
CA VAL A 81 -0.67 -7.09 -5.15
C VAL A 81 -1.08 -8.17 -6.14
N GLU A 82 -2.39 -8.37 -6.35
CA GLU A 82 -2.89 -9.35 -7.32
C GLU A 82 -2.43 -9.02 -8.76
N LYS A 83 -2.44 -7.73 -9.13
CA LYS A 83 -1.90 -7.30 -10.41
C LYS A 83 -0.39 -7.60 -10.54
N LEU A 84 0.39 -7.39 -9.48
CA LEU A 84 1.83 -7.64 -9.49
C LEU A 84 2.14 -9.13 -9.63
N LYS A 85 1.37 -10.02 -8.98
CA LYS A 85 1.49 -11.48 -9.12
C LYS A 85 1.27 -11.98 -10.56
N GLN A 86 0.41 -11.30 -11.31
CA GLN A 86 0.07 -11.65 -12.70
C GLN A 86 1.10 -11.13 -13.72
N MET A 87 2.10 -10.36 -13.28
CA MET A 87 3.15 -9.79 -14.14
C MET A 87 4.48 -10.56 -14.06
N ASP A 88 4.59 -11.55 -13.16
CA ASP A 88 5.68 -12.54 -13.07
C ASP A 88 5.44 -13.71 -14.05
#